data_AF-A0A2G6LIY7-F1
#
_entry.id   AF-A0A2G6LIY7-F1
#
_cell.length_a   1.000
_cell.length_b   1.000
_cell.length_c   1.000
_cell.angle_alpha   90.00
_cell.angle_beta   90.00
_cell.angle_gamma   90.00
#
_symmetry.space_group_name_H-M   'P 1'
#
loop_
_entity.id
_entity.type
_entity.pdbx_description
1 polymer ?
#
loop_
_entity_poly.entity_id
_entity_poly.type
_entity_poly.pdbx_seq_one_letter_code
_entity_poly.pdbx_strand_id
1 'polypeptide(L)'
;MALTTFTVTFEDGESKSVTADIKDNLEAIATIAPIKDKGTYGVDWCTMDEDFSNIKTFQKTDVSKISYVLDATTGRFKTGASIEEKQALLVKQYETTTYLDKTYPLTWLNLPQGKTATLEVTIWCDKKLSFDKNDYITFNHNAGNFKVSFKGTDNDAIQLNKVKKGKTYTITITALNTIATKEYITLVTNDGVEVGKIEMAANNTVDLAVKIIPVVFKSNAAEERTDATALKTKTLNETTLLETLNTQSLNQMGIKCSINNALEYIVVDLTTNNWANYYDTPKNSFKNWHYGAGATSKPAPSVNEDGKKSYTARSTEKFVLDKLEEAYYAKYGKTHKGALVFVTDKDFTDSNITDIIQGYSQTDPLRSQGTIIFNSGITNAKVIAHELGHMLGLEHTFFKDATEAADTNDTIDSLALRKNISEGQQEIEDAIAYAESYIEDLEKDIIGIKTKDNITNNDKITIRDKEADINEVKKSIQHYKDNLKRLAIKVAGSGIKTIKGSTNNFMDYTTSRVYFYRHQAEIAKKECKEFYN
;
A
#
# COMPACT_ATOMS: atom_id res chain seq x y z
N MET A 1 14.11 -48.03 4.56
CA MET A 1 13.24 -48.14 5.75
C MET A 1 13.92 -49.02 6.78
N ALA A 2 14.24 -48.47 7.96
CA ALA A 2 14.86 -49.20 9.05
C ALA A 2 13.79 -49.57 10.08
N LEU A 3 13.48 -50.85 10.22
CA LEU A 3 12.59 -51.34 11.26
C LEU A 3 13.31 -51.26 12.60
N THR A 4 12.73 -50.53 13.56
CA THR A 4 13.29 -50.44 14.91
C THR A 4 12.56 -51.42 15.81
N THR A 5 13.30 -52.33 16.44
CA THR A 5 12.76 -53.31 17.37
C THR A 5 12.97 -52.83 18.79
N PHE A 6 11.88 -52.52 19.48
CA PHE A 6 11.87 -52.25 20.91
C PHE A 6 11.73 -53.56 21.65
N THR A 7 12.65 -53.86 22.56
CA THR A 7 12.56 -55.06 23.41
C THR A 7 12.44 -54.63 24.86
N VAL A 8 11.43 -55.14 25.54
CA VAL A 8 11.24 -54.99 26.98
C VAL A 8 11.42 -56.35 27.63
N THR A 9 12.31 -56.42 28.60
CA THR A 9 12.52 -57.61 29.43
C THR A 9 11.85 -57.38 30.79
N PHE A 10 10.95 -58.28 31.18
CA PHE A 10 10.24 -58.25 32.45
C PHE A 10 11.08 -58.88 33.55
N GLU A 11 10.70 -58.64 34.82
CA GLU A 11 11.46 -59.11 36.00
C GLU A 11 11.57 -60.63 36.11
N ASP A 12 10.69 -61.37 35.44
CA ASP A 12 10.71 -62.84 35.32
C ASP A 12 11.65 -63.36 34.23
N GLY A 13 12.33 -62.46 33.50
CA GLY A 13 13.24 -62.77 32.40
C GLY A 13 12.56 -62.97 31.05
N GLU A 14 11.22 -62.89 30.97
CA GLU A 14 10.51 -62.91 29.68
C GLU A 14 10.82 -61.63 28.91
N SER A 15 11.16 -61.74 27.63
CA SER A 15 11.38 -60.57 26.76
C SER A 15 10.32 -60.52 25.68
N LYS A 16 9.65 -59.36 25.55
CA LYS A 16 8.72 -59.09 24.45
C LYS A 16 9.29 -58.01 23.56
N SER A 17 9.24 -58.26 22.26
CA SER A 17 9.70 -57.33 21.24
C SER A 17 8.53 -56.83 20.41
N VAL A 18 8.48 -55.52 20.17
CA VAL A 18 7.60 -54.90 19.18
C VAL A 18 8.48 -54.25 18.13
N THR A 19 8.27 -54.62 16.88
CA THR A 19 8.88 -53.93 15.75
C THR A 19 7.93 -52.85 15.28
N ALA A 20 8.38 -51.60 15.35
CA ALA A 20 7.64 -50.45 14.84
C ALA A 20 8.36 -49.87 13.62
N ASP A 21 7.57 -49.44 12.64
CA ASP A 21 8.05 -48.57 11.58
C ASP A 21 8.15 -47.17 12.15
N ILE A 22 9.38 -46.74 12.47
CA ILE A 22 9.64 -45.36 12.84
C ILE A 22 9.93 -44.64 11.53
N LYS A 23 8.95 -43.89 11.04
CA LYS A 23 9.20 -42.94 9.96
C LYS A 23 10.06 -41.83 10.55
N ASP A 24 11.30 -41.74 10.08
CA ASP A 24 12.08 -40.51 10.26
C ASP A 24 11.31 -39.41 9.51
N ASN A 25 10.69 -38.50 10.27
CA ASN A 25 9.99 -37.38 9.68
C ASN A 25 10.98 -36.59 8.82
N LEU A 26 10.56 -36.17 7.62
CA LEU A 26 11.42 -35.37 6.77
C LEU A 26 11.63 -33.99 7.42
N GLU A 27 12.83 -33.74 7.95
CA GLU A 27 13.22 -32.42 8.47
C GLU A 27 13.62 -31.50 7.30
N ALA A 28 12.63 -30.77 6.80
CA ALA A 28 12.81 -29.85 5.69
C ALA A 28 12.15 -28.49 5.93
N ILE A 29 12.67 -27.48 5.23
CA ILE A 29 12.10 -26.14 5.10
C ILE A 29 11.95 -25.86 3.61
N ALA A 30 10.77 -25.45 3.18
CA ALA A 30 10.46 -25.06 1.83
C ALA A 30 10.26 -23.54 1.77
N THR A 31 11.08 -22.87 0.96
CA THR A 31 11.00 -21.42 0.75
C THR A 31 10.39 -21.11 -0.60
N ILE A 32 9.61 -20.03 -0.69
CA ILE A 32 8.84 -19.68 -1.89
C ILE A 32 9.25 -18.30 -2.42
N ALA A 33 9.53 -18.20 -3.72
CA ALA A 33 9.82 -16.92 -4.38
C ALA A 33 9.18 -16.85 -5.77
N PRO A 34 8.83 -15.64 -6.27
CA PRO A 34 8.28 -15.50 -7.62
C PRO A 34 9.35 -15.68 -8.70
N ILE A 35 9.00 -16.37 -9.80
CA ILE A 35 9.89 -16.54 -10.95
C ILE A 35 9.58 -15.50 -12.00
N LYS A 36 10.53 -14.59 -12.27
CA LYS A 36 10.48 -13.60 -13.37
C LYS A 36 9.17 -12.78 -13.41
N ASP A 37 8.47 -12.64 -12.29
CA ASP A 37 7.25 -11.85 -12.26
C ASP A 37 7.56 -10.37 -12.51
N LYS A 38 6.72 -9.75 -13.34
CA LYS A 38 6.81 -8.35 -13.75
C LYS A 38 5.65 -7.52 -13.16
N GLY A 39 5.16 -7.89 -11.99
CA GLY A 39 4.07 -7.20 -11.29
C GLY A 39 2.68 -7.71 -11.68
N THR A 40 2.57 -8.96 -12.16
CA THR A 40 1.29 -9.52 -12.65
C THR A 40 0.32 -9.92 -11.54
N TYR A 41 0.84 -10.04 -10.31
CA TYR A 41 0.11 -10.30 -9.08
C TYR A 41 0.89 -9.70 -7.91
N GLY A 42 0.24 -9.49 -6.77
CA GLY A 42 0.91 -9.00 -5.57
C GLY A 42 1.74 -10.12 -4.96
N VAL A 43 3.01 -9.85 -4.71
CA VAL A 43 3.92 -10.79 -4.05
C VAL A 43 4.92 -10.05 -3.19
N ASP A 44 5.04 -10.46 -1.94
CA ASP A 44 6.04 -9.96 -1.00
C ASP A 44 6.71 -11.14 -0.33
N TRP A 45 8.05 -11.15 -0.35
CA TRP A 45 8.83 -12.31 0.07
C TRP A 45 10.22 -11.91 0.54
N CYS A 46 10.77 -12.78 1.37
CA CYS A 46 12.15 -12.72 1.82
C CYS A 46 12.95 -13.92 1.31
N THR A 47 14.26 -13.72 1.19
CA THR A 47 15.21 -14.83 1.07
C THR A 47 16.06 -14.88 2.32
N MET A 48 16.13 -16.04 2.97
CA MET A 48 16.94 -16.25 4.17
C MET A 48 18.42 -16.53 3.81
N ASP A 49 19.30 -16.42 4.80
CA ASP A 49 20.66 -16.98 4.75
C ASP A 49 20.65 -18.52 4.84
N GLU A 50 21.82 -19.15 4.67
CA GLU A 50 21.92 -20.62 4.55
C GLU A 50 21.53 -21.38 5.81
N ASP A 51 21.61 -20.74 6.98
CA ASP A 51 21.30 -21.27 8.30
C ASP A 51 19.96 -20.77 8.86
N PHE A 52 19.19 -20.03 8.05
CA PHE A 52 17.86 -19.52 8.37
C PHE A 52 17.82 -18.66 9.63
N SER A 53 18.92 -17.98 9.93
CA SER A 53 19.03 -17.09 11.08
C SER A 53 18.62 -15.68 10.75
N ASN A 54 18.81 -15.22 9.49
CA ASN A 54 18.51 -13.86 9.08
C ASN A 54 17.87 -13.78 7.69
N ILE A 55 17.07 -12.74 7.49
CA ILE A 55 16.65 -12.29 6.17
C ILE A 55 17.87 -11.69 5.46
N LYS A 56 18.24 -12.26 4.31
CA LYS A 56 19.31 -11.75 3.44
C LYS A 56 18.80 -10.66 2.50
N THR A 57 17.63 -10.90 1.89
CA THR A 57 16.98 -9.93 0.99
C THR A 57 15.47 -9.93 1.20
N PHE A 58 14.84 -8.79 0.93
CA PHE A 58 13.39 -8.59 0.90
C PHE A 58 13.03 -8.01 -0.47
N GLN A 59 12.17 -8.68 -1.24
CA GLN A 59 11.89 -8.38 -2.66
C GLN A 59 13.16 -8.08 -3.50
N LYS A 60 14.21 -8.91 -3.32
CA LYS A 60 15.55 -8.77 -3.95
C LYS A 60 16.38 -7.56 -3.49
N THR A 61 15.89 -6.79 -2.53
CA THR A 61 16.64 -5.70 -1.90
C THR A 61 17.47 -6.26 -0.76
N ASP A 62 18.78 -6.00 -0.77
CA ASP A 62 19.68 -6.43 0.30
C ASP A 62 19.39 -5.65 1.61
N VAL A 63 19.39 -6.33 2.76
CA VAL A 63 19.14 -5.70 4.07
C VAL A 63 20.14 -4.59 4.39
N SER A 64 21.36 -4.64 3.85
CA SER A 64 22.35 -3.58 3.97
C SER A 64 21.91 -2.25 3.34
N LYS A 65 20.91 -2.26 2.44
CA LYS A 65 20.35 -1.05 1.81
C LYS A 65 19.37 -0.30 2.69
N ILE A 66 19.01 -0.82 3.86
CA ILE A 66 18.24 -0.09 4.87
C ILE A 66 19.15 0.98 5.49
N SER A 67 18.81 2.24 5.27
CA SER A 67 19.55 3.43 5.72
C SER A 67 18.97 4.04 6.99
N TYR A 68 17.66 3.97 7.18
CA TYR A 68 16.97 4.43 8.40
C TYR A 68 16.05 3.36 8.96
N VAL A 69 15.90 3.37 10.28
CA VAL A 69 14.88 2.60 10.99
C VAL A 69 14.13 3.47 11.98
N LEU A 70 12.86 3.16 12.21
CA LEU A 70 12.02 3.78 13.22
C LEU A 70 12.37 3.19 14.58
N ASP A 71 12.87 4.04 15.47
CA ASP A 71 13.12 3.68 16.85
C ASP A 71 11.81 3.71 17.64
N ALA A 72 11.37 2.54 18.11
CA ALA A 72 10.10 2.40 18.83
C ALA A 72 10.06 3.20 20.15
N THR A 73 11.22 3.47 20.77
CA THR A 73 11.30 4.21 22.04
C THR A 73 11.09 5.69 21.83
N THR A 74 11.75 6.24 20.81
CA THR A 74 11.70 7.69 20.54
C THR A 74 10.59 8.06 19.57
N GLY A 75 10.04 7.09 18.82
CA GLY A 75 9.07 7.34 17.75
C GLY A 75 9.69 7.97 16.50
N ARG A 76 11.03 7.96 16.36
CA ARG A 76 11.75 8.69 15.30
C ARG A 76 12.61 7.78 14.45
N PHE A 77 12.74 8.11 13.18
CA PHE A 77 13.70 7.49 12.28
C PHE A 77 15.12 7.90 12.64
N LYS A 78 16.00 6.90 12.77
CA LYS A 78 17.44 7.06 13.03
C LYS A 78 18.26 6.28 12.00
N THR A 79 19.50 6.71 11.80
CA THR A 79 20.51 5.96 11.05
C THR A 79 21.31 5.05 11.98
N GLY A 80 22.22 4.23 11.42
CA GLY A 80 23.19 3.47 12.21
C GLY A 80 22.62 2.29 12.99
N ALA A 81 21.41 1.84 12.66
CA ALA A 81 20.81 0.68 13.31
C ALA A 81 21.60 -0.61 13.10
N SER A 82 21.62 -1.43 14.14
CA SER A 82 22.28 -2.73 14.13
C SER A 82 21.60 -3.69 13.15
N ILE A 83 22.27 -4.80 12.83
CA ILE A 83 21.68 -5.83 11.97
C ILE A 83 20.44 -6.41 12.67
N GLU A 84 20.52 -6.65 13.97
CA GLU A 84 19.44 -7.20 14.79
C GLU A 84 18.20 -6.30 14.78
N GLU A 85 18.39 -4.97 14.90
CA GLU A 85 17.29 -4.00 14.80
C GLU A 85 16.61 -4.07 13.43
N LYS A 86 17.38 -4.14 12.34
CA LYS A 86 16.85 -4.26 10.97
C LYS A 86 16.09 -5.56 10.77
N GLN A 87 16.64 -6.68 11.25
CA GLN A 87 15.99 -7.99 11.18
C GLN A 87 14.67 -7.99 11.94
N ALA A 88 14.63 -7.45 13.16
CA ALA A 88 13.41 -7.40 13.97
C ALA A 88 12.29 -6.59 13.29
N LEU A 89 12.62 -5.48 12.62
CA LEU A 89 11.64 -4.68 11.87
C LEU A 89 11.18 -5.36 10.58
N LEU A 90 12.09 -5.99 9.84
CA LEU A 90 11.75 -6.76 8.64
C LEU A 90 10.82 -7.92 8.98
N VAL A 91 11.11 -8.69 10.02
CA VAL A 91 10.30 -9.85 10.45
C VAL A 91 8.86 -9.43 10.77
N LYS A 92 8.65 -8.26 11.40
CA LYS A 92 7.32 -7.72 11.70
C LYS A 92 6.46 -7.40 10.46
N GLN A 93 7.04 -7.33 9.28
CA GLN A 93 6.29 -7.08 8.03
C GLN A 93 5.55 -8.30 7.50
N TYR A 94 5.96 -9.48 7.95
CA TYR A 94 5.49 -10.74 7.42
C TYR A 94 4.77 -11.50 8.52
N GLU A 95 3.77 -12.28 8.12
CA GLU A 95 3.34 -13.37 8.98
C GLU A 95 4.51 -14.36 9.11
N THR A 96 4.70 -14.92 10.30
CA THR A 96 5.81 -15.84 10.55
C THR A 96 5.29 -17.19 11.01
N THR A 97 6.09 -18.21 10.75
CA THR A 97 5.91 -19.57 11.27
C THR A 97 7.25 -20.10 11.77
N THR A 98 7.25 -21.27 12.39
CA THR A 98 8.48 -21.91 12.88
C THR A 98 8.63 -23.31 12.28
N TYR A 99 9.78 -23.56 11.66
CA TYR A 99 10.18 -24.87 11.19
C TYR A 99 11.59 -25.17 11.68
N LEU A 100 11.82 -26.37 12.23
CA LEU A 100 13.14 -26.78 12.77
C LEU A 100 13.74 -25.73 13.73
N ASP A 101 12.92 -25.18 14.62
CA ASP A 101 13.27 -24.12 15.57
C ASP A 101 13.77 -22.80 14.94
N LYS A 102 13.46 -22.57 13.66
CA LYS A 102 13.76 -21.34 12.93
C LYS A 102 12.49 -20.57 12.59
N THR A 103 12.48 -19.29 12.91
CA THR A 103 11.41 -18.36 12.51
C THR A 103 11.53 -18.04 11.03
N TYR A 104 10.45 -18.27 10.29
CA TYR A 104 10.40 -18.09 8.84
C TYR A 104 9.32 -17.07 8.44
N PRO A 105 9.69 -15.96 7.78
CA PRO A 105 8.75 -15.04 7.15
C PRO A 105 8.02 -15.72 5.98
N LEU A 106 6.70 -15.75 6.03
CA LEU A 106 5.87 -16.32 4.97
C LEU A 106 5.90 -15.43 3.73
N THR A 107 5.90 -16.06 2.56
CA THR A 107 5.63 -15.37 1.30
C THR A 107 4.16 -15.01 1.23
N TRP A 108 3.88 -13.72 1.03
CA TRP A 108 2.54 -13.18 0.85
C TRP A 108 2.19 -13.10 -0.63
N LEU A 109 0.98 -13.52 -1.00
CA LEU A 109 0.46 -13.45 -2.35
C LEU A 109 -0.95 -12.83 -2.38
N ASN A 110 -1.12 -11.83 -3.23
CA ASN A 110 -2.44 -11.32 -3.64
C ASN A 110 -2.67 -11.65 -5.10
N LEU A 111 -3.51 -12.66 -5.35
CA LEU A 111 -3.74 -13.21 -6.67
C LEU A 111 -5.23 -13.04 -7.06
N PRO A 112 -5.56 -12.11 -7.98
CA PRO A 112 -6.93 -11.91 -8.42
C PRO A 112 -7.54 -13.18 -9.03
N GLN A 113 -8.87 -13.32 -8.94
CA GLN A 113 -9.59 -14.44 -9.53
C GLN A 113 -9.23 -14.64 -11.01
N GLY A 114 -8.99 -15.89 -11.39
CA GLY A 114 -8.61 -16.30 -12.75
C GLY A 114 -7.15 -16.02 -13.12
N LYS A 115 -6.35 -15.44 -12.22
CA LYS A 115 -4.92 -15.22 -12.45
C LYS A 115 -4.08 -16.37 -11.92
N THR A 116 -2.91 -16.53 -12.52
CA THR A 116 -1.94 -17.58 -12.19
C THR A 116 -0.60 -16.95 -11.79
N ALA A 117 -0.08 -17.33 -10.64
CA ALA A 117 1.27 -17.04 -10.19
C ALA A 117 2.20 -18.19 -10.56
N THR A 118 3.42 -17.87 -11.02
CA THR A 118 4.50 -18.84 -11.24
C THR A 118 5.58 -18.65 -10.18
N LEU A 119 5.79 -19.68 -9.37
CA LEU A 119 6.62 -19.61 -8.18
C LEU A 119 7.71 -20.69 -8.21
N GLU A 120 8.84 -20.38 -7.58
CA GLU A 120 9.90 -21.32 -7.26
C GLU A 120 9.75 -21.75 -5.81
N VAL A 121 9.70 -23.06 -5.60
CA VAL A 121 9.81 -23.70 -4.30
C VAL A 121 11.22 -24.27 -4.19
N THR A 122 11.97 -23.80 -3.20
CA THR A 122 13.31 -24.30 -2.89
C THR A 122 13.27 -25.08 -1.59
N ILE A 123 13.73 -26.33 -1.64
CA ILE A 123 13.75 -27.21 -0.47
C ILE A 123 15.12 -27.21 0.20
N TRP A 124 15.11 -27.03 1.51
CA TRP A 124 16.26 -27.03 2.40
C TRP A 124 16.07 -28.14 3.40
N CYS A 125 17.11 -28.92 3.66
CA CYS A 125 17.04 -30.04 4.59
C CYS A 125 18.34 -30.12 5.38
N ASP A 126 18.29 -30.79 6.53
CA ASP A 126 19.50 -31.10 7.30
C ASP A 126 20.43 -31.99 6.45
N LYS A 127 21.73 -31.66 6.49
CA LYS A 127 22.81 -32.40 5.81
C LYS A 127 22.95 -33.84 6.32
N LYS A 128 22.41 -34.16 7.50
CA LYS A 128 22.53 -35.48 8.14
C LYS A 128 21.51 -36.52 7.65
N LEU A 129 20.49 -36.12 6.88
CA LEU A 129 19.42 -37.02 6.46
C LEU A 129 19.70 -37.66 5.09
N SER A 130 19.56 -38.99 5.03
CA SER A 130 19.48 -39.73 3.77
C SER A 130 18.03 -39.78 3.31
N PHE A 131 17.69 -39.03 2.28
CA PHE A 131 16.35 -39.08 1.67
C PHE A 131 16.10 -40.46 1.07
N ASP A 132 14.93 -41.04 1.35
CA ASP A 132 14.44 -42.14 0.53
C ASP A 132 14.10 -41.57 -0.86
N LYS A 133 14.30 -42.35 -1.92
CA LYS A 133 13.87 -41.98 -3.28
C LYS A 133 12.35 -41.75 -3.37
N ASN A 134 11.61 -42.24 -2.37
CA ASN A 134 10.15 -42.19 -2.29
C ASN A 134 9.61 -40.99 -1.49
N ASP A 135 10.47 -40.17 -0.87
CA ASP A 135 10.01 -38.99 -0.15
C ASP A 135 9.60 -37.88 -1.12
N TYR A 136 8.45 -37.27 -0.82
CA TYR A 136 7.89 -36.18 -1.60
C TYR A 136 7.23 -35.14 -0.70
N ILE A 137 7.17 -33.92 -1.24
CA ILE A 137 6.36 -32.84 -0.69
C ILE A 137 5.15 -32.65 -1.61
N THR A 138 3.98 -32.45 -1.02
CA THR A 138 2.73 -32.12 -1.69
C THR A 138 2.12 -30.85 -1.09
N PHE A 139 0.94 -30.46 -1.55
CA PHE A 139 0.28 -29.21 -1.16
C PHE A 139 -1.07 -29.52 -0.52
N ASN A 140 -1.36 -28.87 0.60
CA ASN A 140 -2.69 -28.86 1.19
C ASN A 140 -3.25 -27.42 1.15
N HIS A 141 -4.42 -27.29 0.52
CA HIS A 141 -5.12 -26.04 0.26
C HIS A 141 -6.59 -26.29 -0.04
N ASN A 142 -7.40 -25.23 -0.03
CA ASN A 142 -8.77 -25.31 -0.49
C ASN A 142 -8.82 -25.46 -2.02
N ALA A 143 -9.00 -26.69 -2.52
CA ALA A 143 -9.06 -27.00 -3.95
C ALA A 143 -10.24 -26.33 -4.70
N GLY A 144 -11.26 -25.85 -3.97
CA GLY A 144 -12.33 -25.02 -4.54
C GLY A 144 -11.87 -23.59 -4.84
N ASN A 145 -10.91 -23.07 -4.08
CA ASN A 145 -10.42 -21.69 -4.23
C ASN A 145 -9.11 -21.60 -5.01
N PHE A 146 -8.27 -22.63 -4.95
CA PHE A 146 -6.96 -22.64 -5.58
C PHE A 146 -6.70 -23.92 -6.35
N LYS A 147 -6.01 -23.74 -7.48
CA LYS A 147 -5.42 -24.84 -8.24
C LYS A 147 -3.91 -24.70 -8.18
N VAL A 148 -3.23 -25.68 -7.61
CA VAL A 148 -1.77 -25.80 -7.68
C VAL A 148 -1.45 -26.78 -8.81
N SER A 149 -0.45 -26.47 -9.63
CA SER A 149 0.00 -27.34 -10.73
C SER A 149 1.51 -27.51 -10.75
N PHE A 150 1.95 -28.73 -11.04
CA PHE A 150 3.35 -29.11 -11.24
C PHE A 150 3.47 -30.16 -12.35
N LYS A 151 4.26 -29.87 -13.39
CA LYS A 151 4.51 -30.78 -14.53
C LYS A 151 3.23 -31.40 -15.14
N GLY A 152 2.16 -30.60 -15.26
CA GLY A 152 0.88 -31.05 -15.82
C GLY A 152 0.01 -31.89 -14.87
N THR A 153 0.42 -32.05 -13.61
CA THR A 153 -0.38 -32.65 -12.53
C THR A 153 -0.91 -31.56 -11.62
N ASP A 154 -2.14 -31.73 -11.10
CA ASP A 154 -2.85 -30.73 -10.31
C ASP A 154 -3.20 -31.23 -8.91
N ASN A 155 -3.21 -30.31 -7.93
CA ASN A 155 -3.64 -30.51 -6.54
C ASN A 155 -3.01 -31.73 -5.85
N ASP A 156 -3.81 -32.56 -5.18
CA ASP A 156 -3.38 -33.66 -4.30
C ASP A 156 -2.50 -34.72 -4.98
N ALA A 157 -2.55 -34.79 -6.32
CA ALA A 157 -1.70 -35.68 -7.10
C ALA A 157 -0.26 -35.15 -7.27
N ILE A 158 0.02 -33.90 -6.84
CA ILE A 158 1.34 -33.30 -6.96
C ILE A 158 2.31 -33.95 -5.98
N GLN A 159 3.47 -34.34 -6.50
CA GLN A 159 4.57 -34.86 -5.72
C GLN A 159 5.88 -34.21 -6.17
N LEU A 160 6.46 -33.39 -5.28
CA LEU A 160 7.80 -32.84 -5.42
C LEU A 160 8.82 -33.90 -5.00
N ASN A 161 9.06 -34.86 -5.89
CA ASN A 161 9.97 -35.98 -5.67
C ASN A 161 11.45 -35.57 -5.73
N LYS A 162 12.34 -36.47 -5.28
CA LYS A 162 13.81 -36.29 -5.28
C LYS A 162 14.24 -35.07 -4.47
N VAL A 163 13.63 -34.92 -3.31
CA VAL A 163 13.91 -33.85 -2.37
C VAL A 163 15.39 -33.92 -1.96
N LYS A 164 16.09 -32.78 -2.04
CA LYS A 164 17.47 -32.62 -1.57
C LYS A 164 17.74 -31.15 -1.29
N LYS A 165 18.75 -30.87 -0.45
CA LYS A 165 19.13 -29.49 -0.10
C LYS A 165 19.38 -28.63 -1.34
N GLY A 166 18.75 -27.46 -1.39
CA GLY A 166 18.85 -26.48 -2.46
C GLY A 166 18.10 -26.86 -3.73
N LYS A 167 17.31 -27.94 -3.73
CA LYS A 167 16.56 -28.36 -4.91
C LYS A 167 15.39 -27.40 -5.15
N THR A 168 15.28 -26.90 -6.37
CA THR A 168 14.19 -26.03 -6.79
C THR A 168 13.16 -26.76 -7.65
N TYR A 169 11.91 -26.32 -7.51
CA TYR A 169 10.74 -26.77 -8.27
C TYR A 169 9.94 -25.56 -8.72
N THR A 170 9.53 -25.54 -9.99
CA THR A 170 8.62 -24.52 -10.50
C THR A 170 7.19 -25.03 -10.41
N ILE A 171 6.35 -24.30 -9.67
CA ILE A 171 4.92 -24.56 -9.56
C ILE A 171 4.13 -23.38 -10.12
N THR A 172 2.87 -23.61 -10.43
CA THR A 172 1.92 -22.53 -10.68
C THR A 172 0.74 -22.63 -9.72
N ILE A 173 0.25 -21.47 -9.27
CA ILE A 173 -0.93 -21.37 -8.41
C ILE A 173 -1.93 -20.49 -9.13
N THR A 174 -3.15 -20.98 -9.34
CA THR A 174 -4.25 -20.24 -9.95
C THR A 174 -5.35 -20.01 -8.93
N ALA A 175 -5.79 -18.76 -8.76
CA ALA A 175 -6.96 -18.43 -7.96
C ALA A 175 -8.23 -18.72 -8.77
N LEU A 176 -9.04 -19.69 -8.34
CA LEU A 176 -10.28 -20.10 -9.02
C LEU A 176 -11.45 -19.20 -8.64
N ASN A 177 -11.50 -18.81 -7.37
CA ASN A 177 -12.56 -17.99 -6.78
C ASN A 177 -11.99 -16.76 -6.07
N THR A 178 -12.87 -15.79 -5.85
CA THR A 178 -12.59 -14.67 -4.95
C THR A 178 -12.73 -15.15 -3.50
N ILE A 179 -11.74 -14.85 -2.66
CA ILE A 179 -11.72 -15.11 -1.23
C ILE A 179 -11.82 -13.79 -0.45
N ALA A 180 -12.74 -13.76 0.51
CA ALA A 180 -13.00 -12.57 1.33
C ALA A 180 -12.05 -12.43 2.52
N THR A 181 -11.44 -13.54 2.95
CA THR A 181 -10.51 -13.62 4.07
C THR A 181 -9.24 -14.31 3.64
N LYS A 182 -8.15 -14.11 4.38
CA LYS A 182 -6.89 -14.80 4.13
C LYS A 182 -7.05 -16.32 4.21
N GLU A 183 -6.32 -17.03 3.36
CA GLU A 183 -6.20 -18.49 3.35
C GLU A 183 -4.72 -18.89 3.21
N TYR A 184 -4.42 -20.19 3.32
CA TYR A 184 -3.05 -20.68 3.22
C TYR A 184 -2.93 -21.82 2.21
N ILE A 185 -1.79 -21.86 1.54
CA ILE A 185 -1.33 -23.04 0.81
C ILE A 185 -0.15 -23.59 1.61
N THR A 186 -0.32 -24.79 2.17
CA THR A 186 0.68 -25.46 3.00
C THR A 186 1.41 -26.50 2.19
N LEU A 187 2.73 -26.58 2.37
CA LEU A 187 3.58 -27.60 1.79
C LEU A 187 3.78 -28.65 2.87
N VAL A 188 3.38 -29.89 2.58
CA VAL A 188 3.42 -31.00 3.53
C VAL A 188 4.18 -32.17 2.95
N THR A 189 4.87 -32.91 3.80
CA THR A 189 5.57 -34.14 3.45
C THR A 189 4.58 -35.31 3.33
N ASN A 190 5.05 -36.46 2.84
CA ASN A 190 4.22 -37.66 2.63
C ASN A 190 3.58 -38.22 3.92
N ASP A 191 4.15 -37.91 5.08
CA ASP A 191 3.65 -38.22 6.43
C ASP A 191 2.79 -37.08 7.04
N GLY A 192 2.61 -35.98 6.32
CA GLY A 192 1.73 -34.87 6.70
C GLY A 192 2.40 -33.75 7.52
N VAL A 193 3.72 -33.74 7.67
CA VAL A 193 4.44 -32.68 8.38
C VAL A 193 4.50 -31.41 7.52
N GLU A 194 4.10 -30.26 8.08
CA GLU A 194 4.22 -28.96 7.41
C GLU A 194 5.68 -28.53 7.34
N VAL A 195 6.16 -28.26 6.12
CA VAL A 195 7.54 -27.85 5.84
C VAL A 195 7.62 -26.49 5.14
N GLY A 196 6.47 -25.89 4.81
CA GLY A 196 6.40 -24.58 4.17
C GLY A 196 4.96 -24.08 4.08
N LYS A 197 4.80 -22.77 3.94
CA LYS A 197 3.48 -22.15 3.89
C LYS A 197 3.52 -20.86 3.06
N ILE A 198 2.46 -20.62 2.31
CA ILE A 198 2.22 -19.38 1.56
C ILE A 198 0.96 -18.73 2.13
N GLU A 199 1.05 -17.44 2.43
CA GLU A 199 -0.10 -16.63 2.83
C GLU A 199 -0.83 -16.12 1.59
N MET A 200 -2.07 -16.54 1.40
CA MET A 200 -2.95 -16.08 0.32
C MET A 200 -3.84 -14.96 0.87
N ALA A 201 -3.60 -13.73 0.41
CA ALA A 201 -4.37 -12.56 0.80
C ALA A 201 -5.82 -12.64 0.29
N ALA A 202 -6.73 -11.94 0.99
CA ALA A 202 -8.05 -11.66 0.45
C ALA A 202 -7.92 -10.93 -0.90
N ASN A 203 -8.40 -11.56 -1.97
CA ASN A 203 -8.13 -11.17 -3.34
C ASN A 203 -9.32 -10.46 -4.02
N ASN A 204 -10.31 -10.03 -3.23
CA ASN A 204 -11.39 -9.18 -3.72
C ASN A 204 -10.81 -7.92 -4.36
N THR A 205 -11.33 -7.53 -5.52
CA THR A 205 -10.89 -6.32 -6.22
C THR A 205 -11.73 -5.13 -5.79
N VAL A 206 -11.08 -3.97 -5.66
CA VAL A 206 -11.73 -2.68 -5.48
C VAL A 206 -11.59 -1.90 -6.78
N ASP A 207 -12.69 -1.32 -7.28
CA ASP A 207 -12.65 -0.54 -8.51
C ASP A 207 -12.12 0.87 -8.22
N LEU A 208 -11.33 1.42 -9.15
CA LEU A 208 -10.89 2.82 -9.14
C LEU A 208 -11.25 3.44 -10.49
N ALA A 209 -12.22 4.35 -10.50
CA ALA A 209 -12.51 5.13 -11.69
C ALA A 209 -11.44 6.21 -11.87
N VAL A 210 -10.85 6.30 -13.06
CA VAL A 210 -9.80 7.27 -13.39
C VAL A 210 -10.29 8.18 -14.51
N LYS A 211 -10.15 9.50 -14.32
CA LYS A 211 -10.35 10.51 -15.35
C LYS A 211 -9.02 11.14 -15.72
N ILE A 212 -8.68 11.09 -17.01
CA ILE A 212 -7.57 11.86 -17.57
C ILE A 212 -8.10 13.24 -17.96
N ILE A 213 -7.58 14.30 -17.34
CA ILE A 213 -7.99 15.69 -17.50
C ILE A 213 -6.85 16.49 -18.14
N PRO A 214 -6.87 16.69 -19.46
CA PRO A 214 -5.92 17.58 -20.12
C PRO A 214 -5.99 19.01 -19.59
N VAL A 215 -4.82 19.62 -19.42
CA VAL A 215 -4.64 21.01 -19.03
C VAL A 215 -3.99 21.73 -20.20
N VAL A 216 -4.77 22.59 -20.85
CA VAL A 216 -4.38 23.36 -22.04
C VAL A 216 -4.38 24.85 -21.75
N PHE A 217 -3.78 25.66 -22.62
CA PHE A 217 -3.72 27.11 -22.46
C PHE A 217 -4.81 27.80 -23.28
N LYS A 218 -5.22 28.99 -22.81
CA LYS A 218 -6.26 29.79 -23.44
C LYS A 218 -5.91 30.11 -24.90
N SER A 219 -6.83 29.76 -25.79
CA SER A 219 -6.80 30.16 -27.20
C SER A 219 -8.25 30.30 -27.69
N ASN A 220 -8.60 29.72 -28.84
CA ASN A 220 -9.98 29.59 -29.27
C ASN A 220 -10.52 28.20 -28.89
N ALA A 221 -11.84 28.08 -28.69
CA ALA A 221 -12.45 26.86 -28.17
C ALA A 221 -12.21 25.60 -29.04
N ALA A 222 -12.04 25.75 -30.35
CA ALA A 222 -11.79 24.63 -31.25
C ALA A 222 -10.35 24.11 -31.11
N GLU A 223 -9.39 25.01 -31.00
CA GLU A 223 -7.98 24.69 -30.75
C GLU A 223 -7.77 24.11 -29.36
N GLU A 224 -8.33 24.73 -28.30
CA GLU A 224 -8.31 24.21 -26.93
C GLU A 224 -8.81 22.75 -26.86
N ARG A 225 -9.90 22.44 -27.58
CA ARG A 225 -10.46 21.09 -27.63
C ARG A 225 -9.56 20.11 -28.40
N THR A 226 -8.92 20.58 -29.47
CA THR A 226 -8.00 19.78 -30.29
C THR A 226 -6.76 19.41 -29.48
N ASP A 227 -6.15 20.38 -28.79
CA ASP A 227 -4.99 20.18 -27.93
C ASP A 227 -5.31 19.24 -26.76
N ALA A 228 -6.47 19.43 -26.13
CA ALA A 228 -6.92 18.56 -25.04
C ALA A 228 -7.10 17.12 -25.53
N THR A 229 -7.69 16.93 -26.71
CA THR A 229 -7.86 15.60 -27.31
C THR A 229 -6.50 14.97 -27.59
N ALA A 230 -5.57 15.71 -28.19
CA ALA A 230 -4.22 15.23 -28.48
C ALA A 230 -3.45 14.82 -27.21
N LEU A 231 -3.51 15.63 -26.14
CA LEU A 231 -2.93 15.31 -24.84
C LEU A 231 -3.54 14.06 -24.22
N LYS A 232 -4.88 13.94 -24.25
CA LYS A 232 -5.57 12.76 -23.72
C LYS A 232 -5.15 11.51 -24.49
N THR A 233 -5.19 11.53 -25.82
CA THR A 233 -4.77 10.40 -26.65
C THR A 233 -3.29 10.04 -26.42
N LYS A 234 -2.40 11.02 -26.33
CA LYS A 234 -0.97 10.82 -26.02
C LYS A 234 -0.76 10.13 -24.67
N THR A 235 -1.54 10.53 -23.66
CA THR A 235 -1.49 9.93 -22.32
C THR A 235 -2.04 8.50 -22.32
N LEU A 236 -3.17 8.30 -23.00
CA LEU A 236 -3.86 7.01 -22.98
C LEU A 236 -3.10 5.94 -23.75
N ASN A 237 -2.56 6.31 -24.93
CA ASN A 237 -2.08 5.40 -25.99
C ASN A 237 -2.75 4.00 -25.93
N GLU A 238 -4.08 4.14 -25.90
CA GLU A 238 -5.29 3.31 -25.82
C GLU A 238 -5.32 1.90 -25.19
N THR A 239 -4.23 1.20 -24.90
CA THR A 239 -4.27 -0.01 -24.04
C THR A 239 -3.18 -0.04 -23.00
N THR A 240 -2.02 0.58 -23.27
CA THR A 240 -0.84 0.44 -22.42
C THR A 240 -1.01 1.03 -21.02
N LEU A 241 -1.70 2.17 -20.87
CA LEU A 241 -1.93 2.73 -19.54
C LEU A 241 -2.81 1.80 -18.70
N LEU A 242 -4.00 1.46 -19.20
CA LEU A 242 -4.93 0.60 -18.50
C LEU A 242 -4.34 -0.79 -18.23
N GLU A 243 -3.60 -1.34 -19.19
CA GLU A 243 -2.86 -2.58 -19.05
C GLU A 243 -1.79 -2.48 -17.96
N THR A 244 -0.98 -1.41 -17.94
CA THR A 244 0.04 -1.21 -16.90
C THR A 244 -0.60 -1.10 -15.52
N LEU A 245 -1.69 -0.34 -15.38
CA LEU A 245 -2.42 -0.21 -14.12
C LEU A 245 -3.00 -1.55 -13.65
N ASN A 246 -3.62 -2.31 -14.56
CA ASN A 246 -4.36 -3.53 -14.22
C ASN A 246 -3.56 -4.83 -14.35
N THR A 247 -2.32 -4.81 -14.81
CA THR A 247 -1.51 -6.03 -15.00
C THR A 247 -0.05 -5.93 -14.55
N GLN A 248 0.44 -4.73 -14.20
CA GLN A 248 1.84 -4.55 -13.81
C GLN A 248 2.02 -3.71 -12.54
N SER A 249 0.96 -3.12 -11.98
CA SER A 249 1.05 -2.19 -10.84
C SER A 249 -0.11 -2.34 -9.87
N LEU A 250 -1.21 -1.61 -10.03
CA LEU A 250 -2.29 -1.50 -9.04
C LEU A 250 -3.05 -2.83 -8.84
N ASN A 251 -3.01 -3.74 -9.81
CA ASN A 251 -3.51 -5.11 -9.65
C ASN A 251 -2.81 -5.88 -8.52
N GLN A 252 -1.55 -5.58 -8.24
CA GLN A 252 -0.81 -6.19 -7.12
C GLN A 252 -1.45 -5.87 -5.77
N MET A 253 -2.17 -4.75 -5.70
CA MET A 253 -2.86 -4.26 -4.51
C MET A 253 -4.34 -4.63 -4.51
N GLY A 254 -4.81 -5.42 -5.50
CA GLY A 254 -6.22 -5.76 -5.64
C GLY A 254 -7.07 -4.56 -6.06
N ILE A 255 -6.50 -3.61 -6.80
CA ILE A 255 -7.21 -2.46 -7.36
C ILE A 255 -7.36 -2.66 -8.86
N LYS A 256 -8.59 -2.48 -9.36
CA LYS A 256 -8.92 -2.52 -10.77
C LYS A 256 -9.29 -1.13 -11.25
N CYS A 257 -8.47 -0.57 -12.12
CA CYS A 257 -8.73 0.71 -12.73
C CYS A 257 -9.71 0.59 -13.90
N SER A 258 -10.54 1.61 -14.05
CA SER A 258 -11.29 1.89 -15.27
C SER A 258 -11.00 3.33 -15.70
N ILE A 259 -10.96 3.59 -17.01
CA ILE A 259 -10.70 4.94 -17.53
C ILE A 259 -11.97 5.49 -18.16
N ASN A 260 -12.37 6.69 -17.75
CA ASN A 260 -13.46 7.41 -18.41
C ASN A 260 -12.97 8.13 -19.68
N ASN A 261 -13.55 7.74 -20.81
CA ASN A 261 -13.17 8.27 -22.12
C ASN A 261 -13.81 9.62 -22.46
N ALA A 262 -14.77 10.12 -21.69
CA ALA A 262 -15.35 11.45 -21.89
C ALA A 262 -14.28 12.55 -21.84
N LEU A 263 -14.32 13.48 -22.80
CA LEU A 263 -13.37 14.59 -22.85
C LEU A 263 -13.80 15.68 -21.86
N GLU A 264 -13.07 15.77 -20.75
CA GLU A 264 -13.12 16.86 -19.79
C GLU A 264 -11.72 17.48 -19.72
N TYR A 265 -11.61 18.80 -19.68
CA TYR A 265 -10.33 19.50 -19.72
C TYR A 265 -10.39 20.87 -19.04
N ILE A 266 -9.23 21.34 -18.59
CA ILE A 266 -9.04 22.66 -17.97
C ILE A 266 -8.34 23.58 -18.96
N VAL A 267 -8.79 24.82 -19.02
CA VAL A 267 -8.16 25.89 -19.80
C VAL A 267 -7.50 26.86 -18.83
N VAL A 268 -6.18 26.96 -18.93
CA VAL A 268 -5.35 27.89 -18.18
C VAL A 268 -5.29 29.21 -18.93
N ASP A 269 -5.91 30.22 -18.35
CA ASP A 269 -5.85 31.59 -18.82
C ASP A 269 -4.99 32.41 -17.87
N LEU A 270 -3.78 32.76 -18.30
CA LEU A 270 -2.81 33.51 -17.50
C LEU A 270 -3.29 34.92 -17.15
N THR A 271 -4.32 35.44 -17.82
CA THR A 271 -4.87 36.78 -17.57
C THR A 271 -5.95 36.79 -16.50
N THR A 272 -6.48 35.62 -16.12
CA THR A 272 -7.59 35.50 -15.17
C THR A 272 -7.31 34.47 -14.07
N ASN A 273 -8.13 34.50 -13.01
CA ASN A 273 -8.17 33.47 -11.97
C ASN A 273 -6.82 33.18 -11.27
N ASN A 274 -5.89 34.15 -11.29
CA ASN A 274 -4.56 34.09 -10.69
C ASN A 274 -3.64 32.98 -11.23
N TRP A 275 -3.89 32.46 -12.44
CA TRP A 275 -3.03 31.43 -13.04
C TRP A 275 -1.58 31.87 -13.24
N ALA A 276 -1.34 33.16 -13.47
CA ALA A 276 0.01 33.73 -13.55
C ALA A 276 0.87 33.47 -12.30
N ASN A 277 0.27 33.24 -11.13
CA ASN A 277 1.02 32.90 -9.92
C ASN A 277 1.52 31.45 -9.89
N TYR A 278 0.90 30.57 -10.67
CA TYR A 278 1.24 29.14 -10.77
C TYR A 278 2.03 28.80 -12.04
N TYR A 279 2.45 29.82 -12.79
CA TYR A 279 3.14 29.63 -14.06
C TYR A 279 4.34 30.56 -14.18
N ASP A 280 5.46 30.03 -14.66
CA ASP A 280 6.67 30.76 -15.01
C ASP A 280 6.70 30.91 -16.53
N THR A 281 6.24 32.06 -17.04
CA THR A 281 6.17 32.32 -18.48
C THR A 281 7.55 32.24 -19.16
N PRO A 282 8.64 32.85 -18.63
CA PRO A 282 9.98 32.68 -19.19
C PRO A 282 10.44 31.23 -19.31
N LYS A 283 10.13 30.40 -18.31
CA LYS A 283 10.51 28.97 -18.32
C LYS A 283 9.49 28.06 -19.00
N ASN A 284 8.33 28.58 -19.37
CA ASN A 284 7.21 27.83 -19.95
C ASN A 284 6.81 26.62 -19.09
N SER A 285 6.78 26.80 -17.76
CA SER A 285 6.57 25.73 -16.78
C SER A 285 5.60 26.12 -15.67
N PHE A 286 4.92 25.12 -15.10
CA PHE A 286 4.15 25.29 -13.88
C PHE A 286 5.07 25.42 -12.66
N LYS A 287 4.54 26.06 -11.62
CA LYS A 287 5.15 26.18 -10.29
C LYS A 287 4.07 26.28 -9.22
N ASN A 288 4.47 26.09 -7.97
CA ASN A 288 3.61 26.42 -6.85
C ASN A 288 3.57 27.94 -6.62
N TRP A 289 2.46 28.43 -6.05
CA TRP A 289 2.34 29.84 -5.69
C TRP A 289 2.89 30.06 -4.28
N HIS A 290 4.13 30.53 -4.18
CA HIS A 290 4.70 31.01 -2.93
C HIS A 290 4.26 32.44 -2.62
N TYR A 291 3.86 32.70 -1.37
CA TYR A 291 3.48 34.02 -0.88
C TYR A 291 4.05 34.25 0.53
N GLY A 292 4.54 35.47 0.78
CA GLY A 292 5.24 35.80 2.02
C GLY A 292 4.35 35.71 3.28
N ALA A 293 4.99 35.44 4.42
CA ALA A 293 4.34 35.53 5.73
C ALA A 293 3.82 36.97 5.93
N GLY A 294 2.49 37.14 5.94
CA GLY A 294 1.85 38.46 6.07
C GLY A 294 1.39 39.10 4.75
N ALA A 295 1.39 38.36 3.63
CA ALA A 295 0.78 38.85 2.39
C ALA A 295 -0.68 39.29 2.63
N THR A 296 -1.02 40.49 2.15
CA THR A 296 -2.37 41.07 2.25
C THR A 296 -3.39 40.37 1.33
N SER A 297 -2.91 39.73 0.27
CA SER A 297 -3.68 38.86 -0.62
C SER A 297 -3.18 37.41 -0.52
N LYS A 298 -3.96 36.57 0.16
CA LYS A 298 -3.75 35.11 0.19
C LYS A 298 -4.77 34.43 -0.70
N PRO A 299 -4.44 33.29 -1.35
CA PRO A 299 -5.44 32.49 -2.03
C PRO A 299 -6.53 32.03 -1.04
N ALA A 300 -7.75 31.84 -1.56
CA ALA A 300 -8.78 31.16 -0.79
C ALA A 300 -8.28 29.76 -0.38
N PRO A 301 -8.57 29.30 0.86
CA PRO A 301 -8.27 27.93 1.27
C PRO A 301 -8.93 26.95 0.29
N SER A 302 -8.16 25.98 -0.20
CA SER A 302 -8.73 24.88 -0.97
C SER A 302 -9.67 24.08 -0.08
N VAL A 303 -10.79 23.66 -0.66
CA VAL A 303 -11.79 22.84 0.02
C VAL A 303 -11.96 21.55 -0.77
N ASN A 304 -11.60 20.42 -0.15
CA ASN A 304 -11.69 19.10 -0.77
C ASN A 304 -13.15 18.69 -1.08
N GLU A 305 -13.34 17.52 -1.68
CA GLU A 305 -14.66 16.99 -2.06
C GLU A 305 -15.64 16.86 -0.87
N ASP A 306 -15.12 16.69 0.34
CA ASP A 306 -15.89 16.57 1.58
C ASP A 306 -16.16 17.91 2.28
N GLY A 307 -15.74 19.05 1.70
CA GLY A 307 -15.98 20.35 2.30
C GLY A 307 -14.95 20.76 3.36
N LYS A 308 -13.85 20.01 3.53
CA LYS A 308 -12.76 20.33 4.48
C LYS A 308 -11.70 21.19 3.84
N LYS A 309 -11.16 22.14 4.62
CA LYS A 309 -10.05 22.98 4.19
C LYS A 309 -8.75 22.17 4.16
N SER A 310 -8.14 22.03 3.00
CA SER A 310 -6.84 21.36 2.84
C SER A 310 -5.66 22.25 3.28
N TYR A 311 -5.94 23.52 3.63
CA TYR A 311 -4.92 24.53 3.85
C TYR A 311 -5.22 25.43 5.04
N THR A 312 -4.19 25.78 5.83
CA THR A 312 -4.31 26.68 6.97
C THR A 312 -3.82 28.09 6.63
N ALA A 313 -4.37 29.12 7.28
CA ALA A 313 -3.99 30.52 7.05
C ALA A 313 -2.50 30.84 7.35
N ARG A 314 -1.75 29.90 7.94
CA ARG A 314 -0.33 30.02 8.29
C ARG A 314 0.63 29.54 7.22
N SER A 315 0.18 28.78 6.23
CA SER A 315 1.10 28.27 5.20
C SER A 315 1.42 29.35 4.16
N THR A 316 2.58 29.21 3.51
CA THR A 316 3.24 30.23 2.67
C THR A 316 3.32 29.83 1.20
N GLU A 317 2.65 28.75 0.82
CA GLU A 317 2.69 28.18 -0.53
C GLU A 317 1.38 27.49 -0.88
N LYS A 318 0.74 27.80 -2.01
CA LYS A 318 -0.38 27.01 -2.53
C LYS A 318 0.06 26.17 -3.72
N PHE A 319 -0.31 24.89 -3.72
CA PHE A 319 0.11 23.97 -4.76
C PHE A 319 -0.69 24.15 -6.05
N VAL A 320 -0.05 23.94 -7.20
CA VAL A 320 -0.72 24.01 -8.51
C VAL A 320 -1.83 22.96 -8.63
N LEU A 321 -1.65 21.81 -7.99
CA LEU A 321 -2.62 20.72 -7.97
C LEU A 321 -3.95 21.14 -7.33
N ASP A 322 -3.91 21.81 -6.18
CA ASP A 322 -5.11 22.36 -5.52
C ASP A 322 -5.87 23.30 -6.48
N LYS A 323 -5.12 24.12 -7.23
CA LYS A 323 -5.71 25.08 -8.17
C LYS A 323 -6.38 24.38 -9.36
N LEU A 324 -5.82 23.25 -9.82
CA LEU A 324 -6.39 22.44 -10.89
C LEU A 324 -7.68 21.75 -10.46
N GLU A 325 -7.71 21.20 -9.25
CA GLU A 325 -8.92 20.63 -8.64
C GLU A 325 -10.02 21.67 -8.48
N GLU A 326 -9.70 22.85 -7.93
CA GLU A 326 -10.64 23.96 -7.83
C GLU A 326 -11.24 24.32 -9.19
N ALA A 327 -10.39 24.42 -10.24
CA ALA A 327 -10.85 24.71 -11.59
C ALA A 327 -11.71 23.59 -12.17
N TYR A 328 -11.38 22.34 -11.91
CA TYR A 328 -12.16 21.18 -12.31
C TYR A 328 -13.53 21.16 -11.67
N TYR A 329 -13.59 21.25 -10.34
CA TYR A 329 -14.85 21.18 -9.60
C TYR A 329 -15.74 22.41 -9.85
N ALA A 330 -15.16 23.59 -10.10
CA ALA A 330 -15.93 24.76 -10.53
C ALA A 330 -16.63 24.55 -11.87
N LYS A 331 -16.02 23.78 -12.79
CA LYS A 331 -16.53 23.54 -14.14
C LYS A 331 -17.44 22.31 -14.23
N TYR A 332 -17.12 21.24 -13.53
CA TYR A 332 -17.74 19.92 -13.69
C TYR A 332 -18.48 19.41 -12.44
N GLY A 333 -18.33 20.08 -11.29
CA GLY A 333 -18.93 19.69 -10.02
C GLY A 333 -18.20 18.54 -9.29
N LYS A 334 -18.54 18.34 -8.02
CA LYS A 334 -17.87 17.41 -7.08
C LYS A 334 -18.48 16.00 -7.03
N THR A 335 -19.15 15.55 -8.10
CA THR A 335 -19.88 14.26 -8.12
C THR A 335 -18.97 13.07 -8.42
N HIS A 336 -17.80 13.31 -9.03
CA HIS A 336 -16.83 12.26 -9.28
C HIS A 336 -16.03 11.96 -8.01
N LYS A 337 -16.12 10.71 -7.55
CA LYS A 337 -15.35 10.19 -6.41
C LYS A 337 -14.10 9.41 -6.83
N GLY A 338 -13.75 9.34 -8.11
CA GLY A 338 -12.56 8.63 -8.59
C GLY A 338 -11.29 9.50 -8.66
N ALA A 339 -10.23 8.94 -9.24
CA ALA A 339 -8.95 9.61 -9.44
C ALA A 339 -9.03 10.66 -10.57
N LEU A 340 -8.57 11.88 -10.28
CA LEU A 340 -8.34 12.91 -11.28
C LEU A 340 -6.86 12.95 -11.67
N VAL A 341 -6.53 12.63 -12.92
CA VAL A 341 -5.15 12.68 -13.45
C VAL A 341 -5.07 13.84 -14.42
N PHE A 342 -4.57 14.98 -13.95
CA PHE A 342 -4.27 16.14 -14.78
C PHE A 342 -3.03 15.87 -15.64
N VAL A 343 -3.08 16.25 -16.91
CA VAL A 343 -1.97 16.02 -17.85
C VAL A 343 -1.67 17.27 -18.66
N THR A 344 -0.39 17.60 -18.83
CA THR A 344 0.02 18.81 -19.56
C THR A 344 1.35 18.64 -20.30
N ASP A 345 1.48 19.27 -21.46
CA ASP A 345 2.72 19.33 -22.24
C ASP A 345 3.76 20.30 -21.65
N LYS A 346 3.46 20.92 -20.51
CA LYS A 346 4.37 21.80 -19.79
C LYS A 346 5.18 21.04 -18.75
N ASP A 347 6.34 21.59 -18.43
CA ASP A 347 7.18 21.11 -17.34
C ASP A 347 6.77 21.75 -16.01
N PHE A 348 7.38 21.27 -14.92
CA PHE A 348 7.29 21.89 -13.61
C PHE A 348 8.64 22.43 -13.19
N THR A 349 8.66 23.58 -12.53
CA THR A 349 9.88 24.17 -11.99
C THR A 349 9.68 24.53 -10.54
N ASP A 350 10.60 24.02 -9.72
CA ASP A 350 10.77 24.41 -8.33
C ASP A 350 12.23 24.86 -8.15
N SER A 351 12.42 26.02 -7.53
CA SER A 351 13.74 26.58 -7.22
C SER A 351 14.60 25.66 -6.35
N ASN A 352 13.98 24.73 -5.61
CA ASN A 352 14.65 23.82 -4.67
C ASN A 352 14.91 22.42 -5.26
N ILE A 353 14.47 22.16 -6.51
CA ILE A 353 14.54 20.84 -7.13
C ILE A 353 15.29 20.92 -8.45
N THR A 354 16.41 20.21 -8.53
CA THR A 354 17.22 20.08 -9.75
C THR A 354 16.82 18.89 -10.62
N ASP A 355 16.04 17.96 -10.07
CA ASP A 355 15.57 16.77 -10.78
C ASP A 355 14.37 17.12 -11.67
N ILE A 356 14.25 16.46 -12.83
CA ILE A 356 13.07 16.61 -13.69
C ILE A 356 11.87 15.97 -12.99
N ILE A 357 10.88 16.79 -12.65
CA ILE A 357 9.63 16.34 -12.06
C ILE A 357 8.71 15.85 -13.19
N GLN A 358 8.46 14.54 -13.22
CA GLN A 358 7.61 13.91 -14.24
C GLN A 358 6.13 13.92 -13.85
N GLY A 359 5.86 13.97 -12.55
CA GLY A 359 4.54 14.04 -11.97
C GLY A 359 4.62 14.52 -10.53
N TYR A 360 3.49 14.91 -9.99
CA TYR A 360 3.36 15.34 -8.60
C TYR A 360 1.96 15.02 -8.08
N SER A 361 1.93 14.45 -6.89
CA SER A 361 0.73 14.12 -6.11
C SER A 361 0.97 14.47 -4.66
N GLN A 362 -0.10 14.65 -3.91
CA GLN A 362 -0.02 14.88 -2.47
C GLN A 362 -0.42 13.61 -1.72
N THR A 363 0.28 13.33 -0.62
CA THR A 363 -0.07 12.26 0.33
C THR A 363 -0.78 12.82 1.57
N ASP A 364 -0.89 14.15 1.67
CA ASP A 364 -1.57 14.87 2.76
C ASP A 364 -2.36 16.08 2.21
N PRO A 365 -3.70 16.14 2.43
CA PRO A 365 -4.52 15.19 3.18
C PRO A 365 -4.68 13.82 2.53
N LEU A 366 -4.77 12.78 3.36
CA LEU A 366 -5.30 11.46 2.99
C LEU A 366 -6.79 11.58 2.69
N ARG A 367 -7.14 12.10 1.51
CA ARG A 367 -8.48 12.15 0.89
C ARG A 367 -8.40 12.91 -0.43
N SER A 368 -8.93 12.28 -1.48
CA SER A 368 -9.15 12.77 -2.86
C SER A 368 -8.44 14.08 -3.21
N GLN A 369 -7.20 13.88 -3.61
CA GLN A 369 -6.49 14.82 -4.44
C GLN A 369 -6.20 14.16 -5.78
N GLY A 370 -6.28 14.95 -6.84
CA GLY A 370 -5.81 14.52 -8.14
C GLY A 370 -4.31 14.32 -8.14
N THR A 371 -3.79 13.99 -9.29
CA THR A 371 -2.37 14.03 -9.59
C THR A 371 -2.15 14.84 -10.85
N ILE A 372 -0.99 15.48 -10.99
CA ILE A 372 -0.58 16.10 -12.25
C ILE A 372 0.62 15.37 -12.85
N ILE A 373 0.56 15.11 -14.15
CA ILE A 373 1.63 14.54 -14.96
C ILE A 373 2.12 15.58 -15.95
N PHE A 374 3.41 15.85 -15.92
CA PHE A 374 4.08 16.84 -16.76
C PHE A 374 4.63 16.22 -18.05
N ASN A 375 5.14 17.06 -18.95
CA ASN A 375 5.53 16.67 -20.31
C ASN A 375 6.37 15.39 -20.39
N SER A 376 7.40 15.30 -19.55
CA SER A 376 8.34 14.17 -19.51
C SER A 376 7.74 12.87 -18.97
N GLY A 377 6.58 12.93 -18.30
CA GLY A 377 5.88 11.79 -17.71
C GLY A 377 4.64 11.30 -18.48
N ILE A 378 4.05 12.12 -19.36
CA ILE A 378 2.74 11.83 -19.99
C ILE A 378 2.67 10.45 -20.66
N THR A 379 3.75 10.02 -21.32
CA THR A 379 3.77 8.75 -22.06
C THR A 379 4.27 7.57 -21.22
N ASN A 380 4.58 7.80 -19.94
CA ASN A 380 5.13 6.79 -19.05
C ASN A 380 4.08 6.33 -18.03
N ALA A 381 3.39 5.24 -18.35
CA ALA A 381 2.36 4.66 -17.49
C ALA A 381 2.87 4.29 -16.08
N LYS A 382 4.17 4.02 -15.90
CA LYS A 382 4.76 3.77 -14.57
C LYS A 382 4.89 5.02 -13.72
N VAL A 383 5.03 6.20 -14.33
CA VAL A 383 4.98 7.48 -13.61
C VAL A 383 3.56 7.70 -13.11
N ILE A 384 2.56 7.49 -13.97
CA ILE A 384 1.14 7.60 -13.58
C ILE A 384 0.82 6.61 -12.45
N ALA A 385 1.29 5.36 -12.53
CA ALA A 385 1.11 4.38 -11.46
C ALA A 385 1.78 4.79 -10.13
N HIS A 386 2.96 5.41 -10.18
CA HIS A 386 3.66 5.94 -9.01
C HIS A 386 2.88 7.07 -8.35
N GLU A 387 2.40 8.00 -9.16
CA GLU A 387 1.59 9.12 -8.69
C GLU A 387 0.23 8.69 -8.13
N LEU A 388 -0.44 7.73 -8.78
CA LEU A 388 -1.64 7.11 -8.22
C LEU A 388 -1.33 6.36 -6.91
N GLY A 389 -0.12 5.81 -6.76
CA GLY A 389 0.35 5.27 -5.49
C GLY A 389 0.36 6.32 -4.39
N HIS A 390 0.95 7.49 -4.64
CA HIS A 390 0.92 8.61 -3.69
C HIS A 390 -0.50 9.04 -3.32
N MET A 391 -1.36 9.20 -4.34
CA MET A 391 -2.77 9.52 -4.15
C MET A 391 -3.49 8.49 -3.25
N LEU A 392 -3.10 7.21 -3.35
CA LEU A 392 -3.61 6.10 -2.53
C LEU A 392 -2.88 5.96 -1.18
N GLY A 393 -2.20 7.02 -0.72
CA GLY A 393 -1.56 7.08 0.59
C GLY A 393 -0.20 6.39 0.67
N LEU A 394 0.45 6.09 -0.47
CA LEU A 394 1.77 5.49 -0.45
C LEU A 394 2.88 6.54 -0.34
N GLU A 395 3.82 6.29 0.57
CA GLU A 395 5.03 7.08 0.75
C GLU A 395 6.21 6.43 0.02
N HIS A 396 7.27 7.21 -0.24
CA HIS A 396 8.51 6.64 -0.77
C HIS A 396 9.11 5.63 0.21
N THR A 397 9.79 4.61 -0.33
CA THR A 397 10.49 3.61 0.46
C THR A 397 11.84 4.09 0.99
N PHE A 398 12.25 5.30 0.61
CA PHE A 398 13.53 5.92 0.95
C PHE A 398 13.32 7.33 1.52
N PHE A 399 14.38 7.92 2.07
CA PHE A 399 14.50 9.38 2.24
C PHE A 399 15.56 9.90 1.28
N LYS A 400 15.27 11.00 0.58
CA LYS A 400 16.17 11.66 -0.36
C LYS A 400 17.42 12.16 0.34
N ASP A 401 17.26 12.74 1.52
CA ASP A 401 18.32 13.32 2.34
C ASP A 401 17.93 13.38 3.83
N ALA A 402 18.84 13.91 4.65
CA ALA A 402 18.64 14.03 6.09
C ALA A 402 17.58 15.07 6.47
N THR A 403 17.33 16.06 5.61
CA THR A 403 16.30 17.08 5.85
C THR A 403 14.93 16.44 5.76
N GLU A 404 14.67 15.66 4.72
CA GLU A 404 13.39 14.92 4.58
C GLU A 404 13.15 13.95 5.76
N ALA A 405 14.21 13.30 6.25
CA ALA A 405 14.12 12.43 7.42
C ALA A 405 13.75 13.24 8.69
N ALA A 406 14.32 14.42 8.87
CA ALA A 406 14.00 15.31 9.99
C ALA A 406 12.56 15.84 9.90
N ASP A 407 12.14 16.32 8.73
CA ASP A 407 10.78 16.81 8.48
C ASP A 407 9.73 15.70 8.71
N THR A 408 10.06 14.47 8.32
CA THR A 408 9.22 13.30 8.59
C THR A 408 9.10 13.03 10.09
N ASN A 409 10.20 13.10 10.84
CA ASN A 409 10.18 12.93 12.29
C ASN A 409 9.37 14.03 13.00
N ASP A 410 9.52 15.29 12.60
CA ASP A 410 8.74 16.40 13.15
C ASP A 410 7.23 16.24 12.87
N THR A 411 6.90 15.71 11.68
CA THR A 411 5.53 15.37 11.31
C THR A 411 4.98 14.25 12.18
N ILE A 412 5.75 13.18 12.41
CA ILE A 412 5.36 12.07 13.30
C ILE A 412 5.12 12.59 14.72
N ASP A 413 6.06 13.37 15.26
CA ASP A 413 5.92 13.97 16.59
C ASP A 413 4.65 14.82 16.67
N SER A 414 4.38 15.66 15.66
CA SER A 414 3.16 16.47 15.64
C SER A 414 1.89 15.62 15.60
N LEU A 415 1.85 14.58 14.77
CA LEU A 415 0.71 13.68 14.64
C LEU A 415 0.48 12.84 15.91
N ALA A 416 1.56 12.49 16.62
CA ALA A 416 1.54 11.77 17.89
C ALA A 416 1.42 12.72 19.11
N LEU A 417 0.97 13.97 18.91
CA LEU A 417 0.78 14.95 20.00
C LEU A 417 2.04 15.22 20.84
N ARG A 418 3.22 15.12 20.21
CA ARG A 418 4.56 15.24 20.79
C ARG A 418 4.83 14.21 21.89
N LYS A 419 4.17 13.06 21.81
CA LYS A 419 4.41 11.88 22.62
C LYS A 419 5.05 10.78 21.79
N ASN A 420 5.41 9.68 22.44
CA ASN A 420 5.73 8.48 21.67
C ASN A 420 4.49 8.01 20.90
N ILE A 421 4.70 7.24 19.84
CA ILE A 421 3.64 6.87 18.89
C ILE A 421 2.47 6.18 19.60
N SER A 422 2.74 5.23 20.51
CA SER A 422 1.70 4.46 21.19
C SER A 422 0.87 5.31 22.15
N GLU A 423 1.51 6.19 22.92
CA GLU A 423 0.81 7.11 23.83
C GLU A 423 -0.02 8.14 23.06
N GLY A 424 0.54 8.70 21.98
CA GLY A 424 -0.16 9.63 21.11
C GLY A 424 -1.37 8.99 20.45
N GLN A 425 -1.25 7.74 19.98
CA GLN A 425 -2.37 6.97 19.43
C GLN A 425 -3.48 6.78 20.48
N GLN A 426 -3.13 6.31 21.67
CA GLN A 426 -4.09 6.09 22.74
C GLN A 426 -4.82 7.38 23.12
N GLU A 427 -4.11 8.50 23.26
CA GLU A 427 -4.73 9.78 23.60
C GLU A 427 -5.71 10.28 22.52
N ILE A 428 -5.39 10.06 21.26
CA ILE A 428 -6.30 10.40 20.16
C ILE A 428 -7.54 9.47 20.18
N GLU A 429 -7.36 8.18 20.44
CA GLU A 429 -8.46 7.22 20.56
C GLU A 429 -9.38 7.56 21.74
N ASP A 430 -8.81 7.91 22.90
CA ASP A 430 -9.55 8.35 24.07
C ASP A 430 -10.34 9.65 23.78
N ALA A 431 -9.74 10.59 23.05
CA ALA A 431 -10.41 11.82 22.62
C ALA A 431 -11.58 11.55 21.65
N ILE A 432 -11.44 10.58 20.75
CA ILE A 432 -12.53 10.12 19.87
C ILE A 432 -13.66 9.52 20.71
N ALA A 433 -13.34 8.59 21.61
CA ALA A 433 -14.34 7.92 22.44
C ALA A 433 -15.12 8.91 23.32
N TYR A 434 -14.42 9.88 23.92
CA TYR A 434 -15.06 10.96 24.68
C TYR A 434 -16.00 11.80 23.80
N ALA A 435 -15.56 12.18 22.60
CA ALA A 435 -16.36 12.97 21.67
C ALA A 435 -17.60 12.21 21.16
N GLU A 436 -17.48 10.90 20.91
CA GLU A 436 -18.59 10.04 20.53
C GLU A 436 -19.63 9.94 21.67
N SER A 437 -19.18 9.77 22.92
CA SER A 437 -20.06 9.82 24.11
C SER A 437 -20.79 11.16 24.25
N TYR A 438 -20.09 12.28 24.04
CA TYR A 438 -20.70 13.62 24.08
C TYR A 438 -21.79 13.80 23.02
N ILE A 439 -21.61 13.24 21.81
CA ILE A 439 -22.66 13.25 20.78
C ILE A 439 -23.89 12.46 21.25
N GLU A 440 -23.70 11.28 21.83
CA GLU A 440 -24.83 10.48 22.33
C GLU A 440 -25.66 11.23 23.38
N ASP A 441 -25.01 11.98 24.27
CA ASP A 441 -25.71 12.78 25.28
C ASP A 441 -26.47 13.96 24.67
N LEU A 442 -25.88 14.64 23.67
CA LEU A 442 -26.60 15.68 22.92
C LEU A 442 -27.80 15.11 22.16
N GLU A 443 -27.67 13.91 21.57
CA GLU A 443 -28.76 13.22 20.88
C GLU A 443 -29.88 12.81 21.84
N LYS A 444 -29.54 12.30 23.04
CA LYS A 444 -30.53 12.02 24.11
C LYS A 444 -31.27 13.28 24.54
N ASP A 445 -30.57 14.40 24.73
CA ASP A 445 -31.19 15.68 25.07
C ASP A 445 -32.16 16.15 23.98
N ILE A 446 -31.75 16.05 22.71
CA ILE A 446 -32.60 16.40 21.56
C ILE A 446 -33.86 15.54 21.55
N ILE A 447 -33.74 14.22 21.76
CA ILE A 447 -34.87 13.30 21.82
C ILE A 447 -35.79 13.68 22.99
N GLY A 448 -35.24 13.94 24.18
CA GLY A 448 -36.00 14.36 25.35
C GLY A 448 -36.76 15.68 25.16
N ILE A 449 -36.24 16.60 24.34
CA ILE A 449 -36.96 17.82 23.96
C ILE A 449 -38.06 17.52 22.93
N LYS A 450 -37.77 16.67 21.93
CA LYS A 450 -38.70 16.31 20.85
C LYS A 450 -39.91 15.49 21.33
N THR A 451 -39.83 14.83 22.48
CA THR A 451 -40.92 14.04 23.08
C THR A 451 -41.85 14.84 23.99
N LYS A 452 -41.61 16.13 24.21
CA LYS A 452 -42.50 17.00 24.98
C LYS A 452 -43.83 17.22 24.25
N ASP A 453 -44.95 17.18 24.97
CA ASP A 453 -46.29 17.38 24.42
C ASP A 453 -46.48 18.76 23.74
N ASN A 454 -45.75 19.79 24.21
CA ASN A 454 -45.77 21.15 23.65
C ASN A 454 -44.35 21.69 23.47
N ILE A 455 -43.82 21.58 22.25
CA ILE A 455 -42.50 22.11 21.88
C ILE A 455 -42.57 23.63 21.68
N THR A 456 -41.81 24.39 22.47
CA THR A 456 -41.73 25.85 22.36
C THR A 456 -40.77 26.30 21.26
N ASN A 457 -40.78 27.60 20.91
CA ASN A 457 -39.76 28.15 19.99
C ASN A 457 -38.34 28.09 20.59
N ASN A 458 -38.19 28.19 21.91
CA ASN A 458 -36.90 28.06 22.58
C ASN A 458 -36.37 26.62 22.51
N ASP A 459 -37.25 25.62 22.62
CA ASP A 459 -36.89 24.21 22.42
C ASP A 459 -36.36 23.97 21.00
N LYS A 460 -36.98 24.58 19.97
CA LYS A 460 -36.51 24.50 18.58
C LYS A 460 -35.14 25.15 18.38
N ILE A 461 -34.87 26.26 19.05
CA ILE A 461 -33.55 26.91 19.03
C ILE A 461 -32.51 25.97 19.67
N THR A 462 -32.82 25.44 20.86
CA THR A 462 -31.92 24.51 21.57
C THR A 462 -31.60 23.27 20.76
N ILE A 463 -32.59 22.67 20.08
CA ILE A 463 -32.37 21.53 19.18
C ILE A 463 -31.39 21.91 18.06
N ARG A 464 -31.62 23.06 17.40
CA ARG A 464 -30.75 23.52 16.32
C ARG A 464 -29.30 23.73 16.78
N ASP A 465 -29.13 24.34 17.96
CA ASP A 465 -27.81 24.61 18.52
C ASP A 465 -27.08 23.30 18.85
N LYS A 466 -27.77 22.33 19.48
CA LYS A 466 -27.22 20.99 19.74
C LYS A 466 -26.92 20.22 18.45
N GLU A 467 -27.77 20.31 17.42
CA GLU A 467 -27.52 19.71 16.11
C GLU A 467 -26.29 20.34 15.43
N ALA A 468 -26.08 21.65 15.59
CA ALA A 468 -24.87 22.34 15.12
C ALA A 468 -23.61 21.86 15.89
N ASP A 469 -23.69 21.73 17.21
CA ASP A 469 -22.60 21.22 18.05
C ASP A 469 -22.23 19.79 17.65
N ILE A 470 -23.21 18.90 17.45
CA ILE A 470 -22.97 17.53 16.95
C ILE A 470 -22.19 17.56 15.64
N ASN A 471 -22.55 18.46 14.72
CA ASN A 471 -21.86 18.56 13.43
C ASN A 471 -20.41 19.05 13.58
N GLU A 472 -20.12 19.99 14.48
CA GLU A 472 -18.75 20.42 14.77
C GLU A 472 -17.94 19.32 15.46
N VAL A 473 -18.52 18.61 16.43
CA VAL A 473 -17.85 17.48 17.10
C VAL A 473 -17.55 16.34 16.12
N LYS A 474 -18.47 16.03 15.20
CA LYS A 474 -18.24 15.04 14.11
C LYS A 474 -17.06 15.44 13.22
N LYS A 475 -16.88 16.73 12.92
CA LYS A 475 -15.71 17.21 12.16
C LYS A 475 -14.40 16.98 12.93
N SER A 476 -14.40 17.23 14.25
CA SER A 476 -13.25 16.99 15.12
C SER A 476 -12.90 15.51 15.23
N ILE A 477 -13.88 14.62 15.44
CA ILE A 477 -13.68 13.16 15.40
C ILE A 477 -13.04 12.75 14.08
N GLN A 478 -13.55 13.28 12.96
CA GLN A 478 -12.99 12.94 11.66
C GLN A 478 -11.54 13.43 11.51
N HIS A 479 -11.21 14.62 12.03
CA HIS A 479 -9.84 15.12 12.05
C HIS A 479 -8.90 14.20 12.86
N TYR A 480 -9.32 13.75 14.04
CA TYR A 480 -8.55 12.79 14.83
C TYR A 480 -8.35 11.45 14.11
N LYS A 481 -9.41 10.91 13.50
CA LYS A 481 -9.32 9.70 12.65
C LYS A 481 -8.37 9.90 11.47
N ASP A 482 -8.35 11.08 10.85
CA ASP A 482 -7.43 11.41 9.76
C ASP A 482 -5.98 11.49 10.27
N ASN A 483 -5.73 12.06 11.46
CA ASN A 483 -4.39 12.10 12.07
C ASN A 483 -3.86 10.70 12.40
N LEU A 484 -4.69 9.83 12.98
CA LEU A 484 -4.32 8.42 13.22
C LEU A 484 -3.94 7.69 11.94
N LYS A 485 -4.69 7.93 10.85
CA LYS A 485 -4.37 7.36 9.53
C LYS A 485 -3.05 7.87 8.97
N ARG A 486 -2.79 9.18 9.05
CA ARG A 486 -1.51 9.77 8.61
C ARG A 486 -0.34 9.23 9.40
N LEU A 487 -0.51 9.15 10.72
CA LEU A 487 0.49 8.58 11.60
C LEU A 487 0.76 7.13 11.21
N ALA A 488 -0.30 6.34 11.05
CA ALA A 488 -0.23 4.96 10.60
C ALA A 488 0.54 4.86 9.28
N ILE A 489 0.24 5.64 8.25
CA ILE A 489 0.95 5.58 6.95
C ILE A 489 2.43 5.97 7.07
N LYS A 490 2.74 7.03 7.84
CA LYS A 490 4.13 7.47 8.04
C LYS A 490 4.98 6.41 8.76
N VAL A 491 4.36 5.54 9.56
CA VAL A 491 5.04 4.45 10.29
C VAL A 491 4.83 3.06 9.67
N ALA A 492 3.80 2.87 8.83
CA ALA A 492 3.38 1.58 8.26
C ALA A 492 4.35 1.05 7.21
N GLY A 493 5.30 1.87 6.76
CA GLY A 493 6.46 1.50 5.95
C GLY A 493 7.46 0.60 6.67
N SER A 494 7.00 -0.33 7.51
CA SER A 494 7.78 -1.25 8.36
C SER A 494 8.74 -0.63 9.36
N GLY A 495 8.63 0.68 9.55
CA GLY A 495 9.66 1.43 10.24
C GLY A 495 11.03 1.32 9.59
N ILE A 496 11.15 1.07 8.28
CA ILE A 496 12.44 1.12 7.58
C ILE A 496 12.38 2.06 6.38
N LYS A 497 13.51 2.67 6.05
CA LYS A 497 13.72 3.37 4.79
C LYS A 497 15.02 2.92 4.15
N THR A 498 15.00 2.76 2.84
CA THR A 498 16.14 2.29 2.05
C THR A 498 16.92 3.46 1.46
N ILE A 499 18.04 3.13 0.81
CA ILE A 499 18.80 4.07 -0.01
C ILE A 499 17.99 4.36 -1.29
N LYS A 500 17.89 5.63 -1.68
CA LYS A 500 17.26 6.07 -2.95
C LYS A 500 17.78 5.26 -4.14
N GLY A 501 16.87 4.74 -4.96
CA GLY A 501 17.17 3.98 -6.17
C GLY A 501 17.74 2.58 -5.95
N SER A 502 17.66 2.04 -4.72
CA SER A 502 18.23 0.73 -4.38
C SER A 502 17.23 -0.42 -4.41
N THR A 503 15.94 -0.13 -4.62
CA THR A 503 14.86 -1.12 -4.60
C THR A 503 14.16 -1.19 -5.95
N ASN A 504 13.48 -2.31 -6.23
CA ASN A 504 12.56 -2.41 -7.36
C ASN A 504 11.12 -2.04 -6.98
N ASN A 505 10.93 -1.35 -5.86
CA ASN A 505 9.61 -0.95 -5.39
C ASN A 505 9.05 0.20 -6.26
N PHE A 506 7.74 0.20 -6.52
CA PHE A 506 7.08 1.25 -7.29
C PHE A 506 7.23 2.65 -6.70
N MET A 507 7.41 2.76 -5.38
CA MET A 507 7.60 4.02 -4.66
C MET A 507 9.08 4.43 -4.51
N ASP A 508 9.98 3.89 -5.33
CA ASP A 508 11.40 4.28 -5.41
C ASP A 508 11.71 5.01 -6.73
N TYR A 509 12.78 5.79 -6.84
CA TYR A 509 13.13 6.59 -8.04
C TYR A 509 13.94 5.82 -9.11
N THR A 510 13.66 4.53 -9.28
CA THR A 510 14.27 3.69 -10.32
C THR A 510 13.35 3.50 -11.53
N THR A 511 13.92 3.14 -12.69
CA THR A 511 13.16 2.70 -13.87
C THR A 511 12.76 1.23 -13.80
N SER A 512 13.39 0.46 -12.90
CA SER A 512 13.17 -0.98 -12.71
C SER A 512 12.07 -1.29 -11.69
N ARG A 513 11.09 -0.39 -11.53
CA ARG A 513 9.92 -0.58 -10.66
C ARG A 513 9.10 -1.79 -11.10
N VAL A 514 8.85 -2.70 -10.18
CA VAL A 514 8.10 -3.94 -10.40
C VAL A 514 7.16 -4.28 -9.27
N TYR A 515 7.51 -4.04 -8.01
CA TYR A 515 6.76 -4.59 -6.87
C TYR A 515 6.21 -3.51 -5.93
N PHE A 516 5.13 -3.84 -5.22
CA PHE A 516 4.72 -3.16 -4.00
C PHE A 516 4.96 -4.09 -2.81
N TYR A 517 5.21 -3.52 -1.64
CA TYR A 517 5.20 -4.28 -0.39
C TYR A 517 3.76 -4.64 0.01
N ARG A 518 3.62 -5.69 0.82
CA ARG A 518 2.32 -6.10 1.38
C ARG A 518 1.58 -4.95 2.05
N HIS A 519 2.24 -4.21 2.94
CA HIS A 519 1.61 -3.11 3.67
C HIS A 519 1.17 -1.98 2.75
N GLN A 520 1.93 -1.69 1.67
CA GLN A 520 1.51 -0.73 0.65
C GLN A 520 0.24 -1.19 -0.05
N ALA A 521 0.15 -2.49 -0.40
CA ALA A 521 -1.06 -3.05 -0.97
C ALA A 521 -2.28 -2.91 -0.05
N GLU A 522 -2.10 -3.17 1.25
CA GLU A 522 -3.17 -3.05 2.25
C GLU A 522 -3.63 -1.58 2.42
N ILE A 523 -2.70 -0.63 2.51
CA ILE A 523 -2.99 0.82 2.60
C ILE A 523 -3.76 1.26 1.36
N ALA A 524 -3.20 1.05 0.17
CA ALA A 524 -3.79 1.54 -1.07
C ALA A 524 -5.19 0.96 -1.31
N LYS A 525 -5.39 -0.33 -1.03
CA LYS A 525 -6.70 -0.99 -1.18
C LYS A 525 -7.73 -0.41 -0.21
N LYS A 526 -7.32 -0.13 1.03
CA LYS A 526 -8.18 0.48 2.05
C LYS A 526 -8.56 1.91 1.66
N GLU A 527 -7.58 2.74 1.28
CA GLU A 527 -7.82 4.12 0.84
C GLU A 527 -8.74 4.16 -0.40
N CYS A 528 -8.51 3.29 -1.38
CA CYS A 528 -9.38 3.16 -2.55
C CYS A 528 -10.82 2.81 -2.19
N LYS A 529 -11.03 1.93 -1.20
CA LYS A 529 -12.37 1.51 -0.77
C LYS A 529 -13.09 2.58 0.04
N GLU A 530 -12.37 3.31 0.88
CA GLU A 530 -12.98 4.28 1.81
C GLU A 530 -13.28 5.64 1.17
N PHE A 531 -12.51 6.04 0.15
CA PHE A 531 -12.61 7.40 -0.40
C PHE A 531 -12.98 7.48 -1.87
N TYR A 532 -12.70 6.42 -2.64
CA TYR A 532 -12.85 6.47 -4.10
C TYR A 532 -14.04 5.68 -4.67
N ASN A 533 -14.77 4.98 -3.80
CA ASN A 533 -16.02 4.27 -4.09
C ASN A 533 -17.10 4.70 -3.10
#